data_AF-A0A1M4T3Q3-F1
#
_entry.id   AF-A0A1M4T3Q3-F1
#
_cell.length_a   1.000
_cell.length_b   1.000
_cell.length_c   1.000
_cell.angle_alpha   90.00
_cell.angle_beta   90.00
_cell.angle_gamma   90.00
#
_symmetry.space_group_name_H-M   'P 1'
#
loop_
_entity.id
_entity.type
_entity.pdbx_description
1 polymer ?
#
loop_
_entity_poly.entity_id
_entity_poly.type
_entity_poly.pdbx_seq_one_letter_code
_entity_poly.pdbx_strand_id
1 'polypeptide(L)'
;MVNYREILRLTSLGYTQRQIAASVHSSRSTISEVQELARKADLSFPLDESVTNEVLLMTFHPERLTATNPRVEPDYSFIHKELAKPAVTLSLLWTEYDEIVFDP
;
A
#
# COMPACT_ATOMS: atom_id res chain seq x y z
N MET A 1 -2.27 -8.56 -1.03
CA MET A 1 -2.38 -7.35 -0.19
C MET A 1 -3.68 -7.41 0.60
N VAL A 2 -3.72 -6.95 1.84
CA VAL A 2 -4.96 -6.94 2.65
C VAL A 2 -5.97 -5.98 2.01
N ASN A 3 -7.22 -6.41 1.88
CA ASN A 3 -8.26 -5.59 1.28
C ASN A 3 -9.01 -4.80 2.37
N TYR A 4 -8.36 -3.73 2.86
CA TYR A 4 -8.86 -2.87 3.93
C TYR A 4 -10.24 -2.28 3.61
N ARG A 5 -10.45 -1.80 2.37
CA ARG A 5 -11.75 -1.25 1.92
C ARG A 5 -12.88 -2.26 2.09
N GLU A 6 -12.67 -3.50 1.64
CA GLU A 6 -13.71 -4.53 1.73
C GLU A 6 -13.97 -4.98 3.17
N ILE A 7 -12.93 -5.03 4.01
CA ILE A 7 -13.10 -5.30 5.45
C ILE A 7 -13.98 -4.22 6.10
N LEU A 8 -13.72 -2.93 5.82
CA LEU A 8 -14.49 -1.82 6.38
C LEU A 8 -15.92 -1.77 5.83
N ARG A 9 -16.11 -2.06 4.53
CA ARG A 9 -17.42 -2.17 3.91
C ARG A 9 -18.26 -3.28 4.54
N LEU A 10 -17.69 -4.47 4.71
CA LEU A 10 -18.43 -5.58 5.33
C LEU A 10 -18.68 -5.35 6.83
N THR A 11 -17.75 -4.66 7.50
CA THR A 11 -17.94 -4.27 8.92
C THR A 11 -19.10 -3.28 9.06
N SER A 12 -19.22 -2.27 8.19
CA SER A 12 -20.33 -1.31 8.26
C SER A 12 -21.69 -1.93 7.92
N LEU A 13 -21.70 -2.99 7.10
CA LEU A 13 -22.89 -3.80 6.81
C LEU A 13 -23.26 -4.77 7.96
N GLY A 14 -22.50 -4.82 9.04
CA GLY A 14 -22.79 -5.64 10.22
C GLY A 14 -22.37 -7.11 10.11
N TYR A 15 -21.49 -7.46 9.15
CA TYR A 15 -20.99 -8.83 9.05
C TYR A 15 -20.04 -9.17 10.20
N THR A 16 -20.10 -10.44 10.63
CA THR A 16 -19.17 -10.96 11.65
C THR A 16 -17.77 -11.17 11.07
N GLN A 17 -16.74 -11.11 11.90
CA GLN A 17 -15.35 -11.36 11.47
C GLN A 17 -15.18 -12.72 10.76
N ARG A 18 -15.99 -13.74 11.10
CA ARG A 18 -15.97 -15.04 10.41
C ARG A 18 -16.47 -14.94 8.97
N GLN A 19 -17.55 -14.19 8.74
CA GLN A 19 -18.09 -13.95 7.39
C GLN A 19 -17.14 -13.09 6.56
N ILE A 20 -16.53 -12.07 7.19
CA ILE A 20 -15.52 -11.23 6.54
C ILE A 20 -14.29 -12.06 6.14
N ALA A 21 -13.79 -12.92 7.03
CA ALA A 21 -12.64 -13.79 6.72
C ALA A 21 -12.92 -14.73 5.53
N ALA A 22 -14.15 -15.26 5.43
CA ALA A 22 -14.58 -16.08 4.31
C ALA A 22 -14.63 -15.30 2.99
N SER A 23 -14.86 -13.98 3.05
CA SER A 23 -14.93 -13.11 1.87
C SER A 23 -13.56 -12.52 1.47
N VAL A 24 -12.73 -12.14 2.45
CA VAL A 24 -11.57 -11.26 2.23
C VAL A 24 -10.22 -12.01 2.27
N HIS A 25 -10.22 -13.34 2.31
CA HIS A 25 -9.00 -14.18 2.34
C HIS A 25 -7.95 -13.70 3.38
N SER A 26 -8.43 -13.08 4.45
CA SER A 26 -7.63 -12.43 5.48
C SER A 26 -7.92 -13.07 6.82
N SER A 27 -6.89 -13.16 7.66
CA SER A 27 -7.03 -13.77 8.98
C SER A 27 -7.95 -12.94 9.88
N ARG A 28 -8.59 -13.60 10.86
CA ARG A 28 -9.45 -12.91 11.83
C ARG A 28 -8.68 -11.89 12.67
N SER A 29 -7.41 -12.18 13.00
CA SER A 29 -6.54 -11.22 13.70
C SER A 29 -6.30 -9.97 12.87
N THR A 30 -5.98 -10.12 11.57
CA THR A 30 -5.85 -8.98 10.65
C THR A 30 -7.14 -8.18 10.54
N ILE A 31 -8.29 -8.83 10.45
CA ILE A 31 -9.59 -8.14 10.38
C ILE A 31 -9.84 -7.35 11.66
N SER A 32 -9.59 -7.94 12.83
CA SER A 32 -9.75 -7.26 14.12
C SER A 32 -8.81 -6.07 14.24
N GLU A 33 -7.55 -6.21 13.82
CA GLU A 33 -6.58 -5.13 13.79
C GLU A 33 -7.05 -3.97 12.92
N VAL A 34 -7.54 -4.26 11.70
CA VAL A 34 -8.09 -3.25 10.79
C VAL A 34 -9.30 -2.54 11.37
N GLN A 35 -10.20 -3.26 12.05
CA GLN A 35 -11.37 -2.66 12.71
C GLN A 35 -10.96 -1.71 13.84
N GLU A 36 -9.96 -2.09 14.64
CA GLU A 36 -9.42 -1.24 15.69
C GLU A 36 -8.70 -0.01 15.13
N LEU A 37 -7.89 -0.18 14.07
CA LEU A 37 -7.17 0.93 13.44
C LEU A 37 -8.13 1.91 12.76
N ALA A 38 -9.17 1.43 12.10
CA ALA A 38 -10.21 2.29 11.54
C ALA A 38 -10.97 3.05 12.62
N ARG A 39 -11.28 2.41 13.75
CA ARG A 39 -11.90 3.09 14.90
C ARG A 39 -10.98 4.16 15.48
N LYS A 40 -9.68 3.91 15.59
CA LYS A 40 -8.69 4.89 16.06
C LYS A 40 -8.52 6.07 15.10
N ALA A 41 -8.67 5.83 13.81
CA ALA A 41 -8.57 6.84 12.76
C ALA A 41 -9.92 7.54 12.47
N ASP A 42 -10.98 7.25 13.24
CA ASP A 42 -12.36 7.70 13.01
C ASP A 42 -12.84 7.48 11.56
N LEU A 43 -12.35 6.41 10.92
CA LEU A 43 -12.70 6.04 9.56
C LEU A 43 -13.97 5.19 9.57
N SER A 44 -15.00 5.68 8.89
CA SER A 44 -16.25 4.97 8.70
C SER A 44 -16.61 4.85 7.21
N PHE A 45 -17.28 3.76 6.86
CA PHE A 45 -17.83 3.60 5.51
C PHE A 45 -19.15 4.39 5.42
N PRO A 46 -19.50 5.02 4.29
CA PRO A 46 -18.82 4.99 2.99
C PRO A 46 -17.55 5.83 2.94
N LEU A 47 -16.47 5.19 2.48
CA LEU A 47 -15.20 5.87 2.19
C LEU A 47 -15.24 6.41 0.77
N ASP A 48 -14.63 7.58 0.56
CA ASP A 48 -14.44 8.16 -0.77
C ASP A 48 -13.65 7.19 -1.69
N GLU A 49 -13.84 7.30 -2.99
CA GLU A 49 -13.12 6.51 -4.00
C GLU A 49 -11.62 6.80 -3.98
N SER A 50 -11.24 8.02 -3.56
CA SER A 50 -9.85 8.42 -3.34
C SER A 50 -9.13 7.63 -2.24
N VAL A 51 -9.87 6.99 -1.32
CA VAL A 51 -9.31 6.26 -0.17
C VAL A 51 -8.96 4.81 -0.57
N THR A 52 -7.84 4.61 -1.26
CA THR A 52 -7.41 3.27 -1.69
C THR A 52 -6.88 2.42 -0.53
N ASN A 53 -6.64 1.13 -0.78
CA ASN A 53 -6.00 0.25 0.22
C ASN A 53 -4.59 0.73 0.62
N GLU A 54 -3.91 1.46 -0.25
CA GLU A 54 -2.59 2.06 0.01
C GLU A 54 -2.70 3.26 0.94
N VAL A 55 -3.68 4.15 0.69
CA VAL A 55 -3.99 5.26 1.60
C VAL A 55 -4.33 4.74 3.00
N LEU A 56 -5.19 3.71 3.09
CA LEU A 56 -5.53 3.08 4.36
C LEU A 56 -4.31 2.43 5.04
N LEU A 57 -3.45 1.77 4.28
CA LEU A 57 -2.20 1.21 4.81
C LEU A 57 -1.31 2.30 5.42
N MET A 58 -1.16 3.43 4.74
CA MET A 58 -0.38 4.58 5.24
C MET A 58 -1.02 5.23 6.47
N THR A 59 -2.34 5.33 6.52
CA THR A 59 -3.08 5.84 7.69
C THR A 59 -2.95 4.91 8.90
N PHE A 60 -3.00 3.60 8.67
CA PHE A 60 -2.96 2.57 9.71
C PHE A 60 -1.56 2.31 10.27
N HIS A 61 -0.55 2.46 9.42
CA HIS A 61 0.84 2.16 9.76
C HIS A 61 1.76 3.33 9.38
N PRO A 62 1.63 4.50 10.01
CA PRO A 62 2.50 5.65 9.75
C PRO A 62 3.97 5.32 10.05
N GLU A 63 4.25 4.39 10.95
CA GLU A 63 5.60 3.90 11.25
C GLU A 63 6.27 3.19 10.06
N ARG A 64 5.50 2.66 9.11
CA ARG A 64 6.04 2.12 7.85
C ARG A 64 6.56 3.22 6.92
N LEU A 65 6.17 4.47 7.15
CA LEU A 65 6.72 5.64 6.45
C LEU A 65 8.02 6.10 7.11
N THR A 66 8.11 6.03 8.45
CA THR A 66 9.30 6.44 9.22
C THR A 66 10.40 5.38 9.24
N ALA A 67 10.05 4.11 9.05
CA ALA A 67 10.99 3.08 8.65
C ALA A 67 11.40 3.36 7.19
N THR A 68 12.25 4.39 7.02
CA THR A 68 12.91 4.77 5.78
C THR A 68 13.43 3.52 5.08
N ASN A 69 12.62 2.96 4.20
CA ASN A 69 13.13 2.32 3.02
C ASN A 69 13.48 3.52 2.13
N PRO A 70 14.76 3.78 1.81
CA PRO A 70 15.15 4.80 0.83
C PRO A 70 14.75 4.36 -0.59
N ARG A 71 13.60 3.70 -0.74
CA ARG A 71 12.96 3.50 -2.02
C ARG A 71 12.07 4.71 -2.22
N VAL A 72 12.68 5.76 -2.76
CA VAL A 72 11.99 6.62 -3.72
C VAL A 72 11.20 5.68 -4.61
N GLU A 73 9.87 5.72 -4.56
CA GLU A 73 9.07 4.96 -5.52
C GLU A 73 9.50 5.45 -6.90
N PRO A 74 10.18 4.62 -7.69
CA PRO A 74 10.71 5.09 -8.94
C PRO A 74 9.52 5.33 -9.86
N ASP A 75 9.56 6.41 -10.64
CA ASP A 75 8.49 6.75 -11.58
C ASP A 75 8.28 5.58 -12.56
N TYR A 76 7.28 4.76 -12.27
CA TYR A 76 6.98 3.55 -13.03
C TYR A 76 6.65 3.89 -14.49
N SER A 77 6.14 5.10 -14.77
CA SER A 77 5.91 5.57 -16.15
C SER A 77 7.20 5.86 -16.89
N PHE A 78 8.25 6.31 -16.20
CA PHE A 78 9.58 6.51 -16.76
C PHE A 78 10.30 5.17 -16.98
N ILE A 79 10.27 4.27 -15.99
CA ILE A 79 10.92 2.94 -16.08
C ILE A 79 10.36 2.10 -17.23
N HIS A 80 9.03 2.07 -17.41
CA HIS A 80 8.41 1.33 -18.50
C HIS A 80 8.75 1.89 -19.89
N LYS A 81 9.02 3.21 -20.00
CA LYS A 81 9.45 3.84 -21.26
C LYS A 81 10.92 3.56 -21.56
N GLU A 82 11.80 3.57 -20.56
CA GLU A 82 13.22 3.25 -20.74
C GLU A 82 13.45 1.77 -21.03
N LEU A 83 12.73 0.86 -20.35
CA LEU A 83 12.77 -0.59 -20.65
C LEU A 83 12.22 -0.96 -22.03
N ALA A 84 11.42 -0.08 -22.65
CA ALA A 84 10.92 -0.27 -24.01
C ALA A 84 11.94 0.13 -25.10
N LYS A 85 13.09 0.73 -24.72
CA LYS A 85 14.17 1.05 -25.66
C LYS A 85 15.08 -0.16 -25.89
N PRO A 86 15.48 -0.44 -27.14
CA PRO A 86 16.42 -1.52 -27.41
C PRO A 86 17.80 -1.19 -26.79
N ALA A 87 18.39 -2.19 -26.13
CA ALA A 87 19.71 -2.16 -25.48
C ALA A 87 19.82 -1.52 -24.08
N VAL A 88 18.71 -1.26 -23.37
CA VAL A 88 18.75 -0.87 -21.94
C VAL A 88 18.53 -2.08 -21.04
N THR A 89 19.46 -2.35 -20.14
CA THR A 89 19.35 -3.39 -19.09
C THR A 89 19.26 -2.74 -17.71
N LEU A 90 18.49 -3.35 -16.81
CA LEU A 90 18.26 -2.86 -15.44
C LEU A 90 19.56 -2.57 -14.66
N SER A 91 20.65 -3.27 -15.00
CA SER A 91 21.98 -3.09 -14.41
C SER A 91 22.65 -1.77 -14.81
N LEU A 92 22.40 -1.24 -16.01
CA LEU A 92 23.00 0.01 -16.50
C LEU A 92 22.36 1.24 -15.84
N LEU A 93 21.05 1.19 -15.61
CA LEU A 93 20.31 2.25 -14.90
C LEU A 93 20.76 2.39 -13.44
N TRP A 94 21.08 1.28 -12.77
CA TRP A 94 21.55 1.30 -11.39
C TRP A 94 22.93 1.95 -11.25
N THR A 95 23.84 1.70 -12.19
CA THR A 95 25.20 2.28 -12.14
C THR A 95 25.20 3.80 -12.37
N GLU A 96 24.34 4.32 -13.25
CA GLU A 96 24.24 5.77 -13.48
C GLU A 96 23.63 6.52 -12.28
N TYR A 97 22.70 5.87 -11.57
CA TYR A 97 22.02 6.50 -10.42
C TYR A 97 22.94 6.63 -9.19
N ASP A 98 23.82 5.65 -8.96
CA ASP A 98 24.80 5.69 -7.87
C ASP A 98 25.88 6.76 -8.12
N GLU A 99 26.27 7.03 -9.37
CA GLU A 99 27.24 8.08 -9.72
C GLU A 99 26.68 9.50 -9.50
N ILE A 100 25.39 9.74 -9.76
CA ILE A 100 24.76 11.07 -9.60
C ILE A 100 24.58 11.44 -8.11
N VAL A 101 24.41 10.44 -7.23
CA VAL A 101 24.14 10.67 -5.80
C VAL A 101 25.42 10.92 -4.99
N PHE A 102 26.60 10.68 -5.55
CA PHE A 102 27.89 10.73 -4.84
C PHE A 102 28.86 11.86 -5.26
N ASP A 103 28.43 12.84 -6.06
CA ASP A 103 29.28 13.98 -6.45
C ASP A 103 28.83 15.28 -5.71
N PRO A 104 29.65 15.83 -4.78
CA PRO A 104 29.36 17.08 -4.05
C PRO A 104 29.75 18.37 -4.80
#